data_AF-A0A371LU33-F1
#
_entry.id   AF-A0A371LU33-F1
#
_cell.length_a   1.000
_cell.length_b   1.000
_cell.length_c   1.000
_cell.angle_alpha   90.00
_cell.angle_beta   90.00
_cell.angle_gamma   90.00
#
_symmetry.space_group_name_H-M   'P 1'
#
loop_
_entity.id
_entity.type
_entity.pdbx_description
1 polymer ?
#
loop_
_entity_poly.entity_id
_entity_poly.type
_entity_poly.pdbx_seq_one_letter_code
_entity_poly.pdbx_strand_id
1 'polypeptide(L)'
;MHISSPEAAAVVPASDDRLDGAELIQRALDRVTRRDPYSVMDFRLARDEYATVTTALEDLPYYDRSEHDASIPSGYYVSHGELVYRLANIPLCSDTPLVSADNARNRCWTSVPEDTTTL
;
A
#
# COMPACT_ATOMS: atom_id res chain seq x y z
N MET A 1 -3.52 4.66 13.62
CA MET A 1 -2.87 3.74 14.57
C MET A 1 -1.41 3.68 14.17
N HIS A 2 -0.49 4.24 14.97
CA HIS A 2 0.94 4.21 14.66
C HIS A 2 1.43 2.78 14.82
N ILE A 3 1.72 2.11 13.71
CA ILE A 3 2.29 0.77 13.74
C ILE A 3 3.79 0.98 13.66
N SER A 4 4.50 0.75 14.77
CA SER A 4 5.94 0.53 14.70
C SER A 4 6.17 -0.60 13.69
N SER A 5 6.95 -0.36 12.63
CA SER A 5 7.22 -1.40 11.64
C SER A 5 7.65 -2.69 12.34
N PRO A 6 7.15 -3.88 11.93
CA PRO A 6 7.64 -5.14 12.49
C PRO A 6 9.16 -5.20 12.37
N GLU A 7 9.87 -5.70 13.40
CA GLU A 7 11.31 -6.02 13.27
C GLU A 7 11.57 -6.99 12.11
N ALA A 8 10.61 -7.87 11.83
CA ALA A 8 10.67 -8.83 10.73
C ALA A 8 10.28 -8.25 9.35
N ALA A 9 9.70 -7.05 9.28
CA ALA A 9 9.35 -6.46 8.00
C ALA A 9 10.54 -5.73 7.40
N ALA A 10 10.89 -6.09 6.17
CA ALA A 10 11.84 -5.30 5.40
C ALA A 10 11.21 -3.95 5.06
N VAL A 11 11.73 -2.88 5.65
CA VAL A 11 11.32 -1.50 5.36
C VAL A 11 12.13 -0.99 4.18
N VAL A 12 11.43 -0.60 3.13
CA VAL A 12 12.03 -0.05 1.90
C VAL A 12 12.04 1.47 1.98
N PRO A 13 13.15 2.17 1.69
CA PRO A 13 13.12 3.63 1.62
C PRO A 13 12.24 4.10 0.46
N ALA A 14 11.48 5.18 0.65
CA ALA A 14 10.68 5.77 -0.43
C ALA A 14 11.54 6.16 -1.64
N SER A 15 12.83 6.44 -1.44
CA SER A 15 13.81 6.71 -2.49
C SER A 15 14.45 5.46 -3.11
N ASP A 16 13.91 4.26 -2.86
CA ASP A 16 14.39 3.03 -3.49
C ASP A 16 14.15 3.09 -5.01
N ASP A 17 15.14 2.64 -5.80
CA ASP A 17 15.09 2.69 -7.26
C ASP A 17 13.86 1.97 -7.84
N ARG A 18 13.33 0.94 -7.15
CA ARG A 18 12.08 0.24 -7.55
C ARG A 18 10.85 1.12 -7.45
N LEU A 19 10.90 2.17 -6.63
CA LEU A 19 9.84 3.17 -6.44
C LEU A 19 10.07 4.46 -7.23
N ASP A 20 11.26 4.65 -7.83
CA ASP A 20 11.63 5.88 -8.55
C ASP A 20 10.70 6.15 -9.76
N GLY A 21 10.26 5.09 -10.44
CA GLY A 21 9.27 5.18 -11.53
C GLY A 21 7.81 5.32 -11.09
N ALA A 22 7.52 5.24 -9.80
CA ALA A 22 6.16 5.25 -9.25
C ALA A 22 5.81 6.62 -8.65
N GLU A 23 5.78 7.67 -9.49
CA GLU A 23 5.50 9.05 -9.06
C GLU A 23 4.23 9.17 -8.21
N LEU A 24 3.21 8.35 -8.49
CA LEU A 24 1.96 8.33 -7.73
C LEU A 24 2.16 7.90 -6.28
N ILE A 25 3.04 6.93 -6.01
CA ILE A 25 3.37 6.49 -4.65
C ILE A 25 4.06 7.63 -3.90
N GLN A 26 5.01 8.32 -4.55
CA GLN A 26 5.70 9.47 -3.94
C GLN A 26 4.71 10.60 -3.63
N ARG A 27 3.85 10.96 -4.58
CA ARG A 27 2.81 12.00 -4.38
C ARG A 27 1.85 11.63 -3.25
N ALA A 28 1.48 10.35 -3.12
CA ALA A 28 0.66 9.85 -2.04
C ALA A 28 1.34 10.01 -0.68
N LEU A 29 2.58 9.55 -0.55
CA LEU A 29 3.37 9.67 0.68
C LEU A 29 3.52 11.13 1.11
N ASP A 30 3.91 12.00 0.17
CA ASP A 30 3.98 13.44 0.35
C ASP A 30 2.66 14.05 0.85
N ARG A 31 1.54 13.61 0.27
CA ARG A 31 0.21 14.13 0.61
C ARG A 31 -0.19 13.73 2.02
N VAL A 32 0.07 12.48 2.41
CA VAL A 32 -0.16 11.97 3.77
C VAL A 32 0.65 12.77 4.76
N THR A 33 1.96 12.90 4.54
CA THR A 33 2.86 13.64 5.44
C THR A 33 2.44 15.10 5.60
N ARG A 34 2.00 15.77 4.52
CA ARG A 34 1.56 17.18 4.56
C ARG A 34 0.22 17.39 5.26
N ARG A 35 -0.69 16.42 5.23
CA ARG A 35 -2.05 16.55 5.79
C ARG A 35 -2.09 16.12 7.25
N ASP A 36 -1.77 14.86 7.50
CA ASP A 36 -1.65 14.27 8.83
C ASP A 36 -0.77 13.01 8.72
N PRO A 37 0.50 13.09 9.16
CA PRO A 37 1.48 12.03 8.96
C PRO A 37 1.15 10.71 9.68
N TYR A 38 0.22 10.72 10.64
CA TYR A 38 -0.17 9.54 11.42
C TYR A 38 -1.54 8.97 11.03
N SER A 39 -2.20 9.58 10.05
CA SER A 39 -3.51 9.18 9.54
C SER A 39 -3.42 8.05 8.51
N VAL A 40 -4.54 7.36 8.33
CA VAL A 40 -4.76 6.50 7.16
C VAL A 40 -5.38 7.36 6.07
N MET A 41 -4.88 7.26 4.85
CA MET A 41 -5.49 7.88 3.67
C MET A 41 -5.61 6.86 2.56
N ASP A 42 -6.80 6.81 1.96
CA ASP A 42 -7.07 6.00 0.79
C ASP A 42 -6.99 6.88 -0.47
N PHE A 43 -6.26 6.41 -1.48
CA PHE A 43 -6.14 7.08 -2.77
C PHE A 43 -6.84 6.27 -3.85
N ARG A 44 -7.76 6.91 -4.58
CA ARG A 44 -8.41 6.29 -5.72
C ARG A 44 -7.52 6.43 -6.95
N LEU A 45 -7.18 5.30 -7.56
CA LEU A 45 -6.40 5.22 -8.79
C LEU A 45 -7.30 4.89 -9.98
N ALA A 46 -6.96 5.41 -11.15
CA ALA A 46 -7.45 4.90 -12.42
C ALA A 46 -6.86 3.49 -12.70
N ARG A 47 -7.40 2.79 -13.69
CA ARG A 47 -7.04 1.39 -13.95
C ARG A 47 -5.57 1.21 -14.38
N ASP A 48 -5.08 2.10 -15.22
CA ASP A 48 -3.69 2.16 -15.70
C ASP A 48 -2.72 2.59 -14.59
N GLU A 49 -3.13 3.56 -13.78
CA GLU A 49 -2.40 3.96 -12.56
C GLU A 49 -2.29 2.81 -11.57
N TYR A 50 -3.39 2.08 -11.33
CA TYR A 50 -3.41 0.91 -10.47
C TYR A 50 -2.45 -0.18 -10.97
N ALA A 51 -2.44 -0.47 -12.28
CA ALA A 51 -1.52 -1.45 -12.86
C ALA A 51 -0.06 -1.04 -12.65
N THR A 52 0.26 0.24 -12.89
CA THR A 52 1.60 0.80 -12.69
C THR A 52 2.05 0.70 -11.23
N VAL A 53 1.19 1.09 -10.29
CA VAL A 53 1.45 0.99 -8.84
C VAL A 53 1.58 -0.46 -8.41
N THR A 54 0.77 -1.38 -8.96
CA THR A 54 0.85 -2.81 -8.65
C THR A 54 2.21 -3.36 -9.03
N THR A 55 2.67 -3.11 -10.26
CA THR A 55 3.97 -3.58 -10.73
C THR A 55 5.12 -3.05 -9.85
N ALA A 56 5.12 -1.76 -9.52
CA ALA A 56 6.15 -1.19 -8.65
C ALA A 56 6.16 -1.82 -7.24
N LEU A 57 4.99 -2.11 -6.69
CA LEU A 57 4.88 -2.76 -5.38
C LEU A 57 5.24 -4.25 -5.40
N GLU A 58 4.97 -4.97 -6.49
CA GLU A 58 5.31 -6.40 -6.61
C GLU A 58 6.82 -6.67 -6.54
N ASP A 59 7.64 -5.71 -6.95
CA ASP A 59 9.10 -5.78 -6.84
C ASP A 59 9.62 -5.52 -5.41
N LEU A 60 8.73 -5.11 -4.48
CA LEU A 60 9.07 -4.88 -3.09
C LEU A 60 8.87 -6.13 -2.22
N PRO A 61 9.65 -6.31 -1.14
CA PRO A 61 9.39 -7.34 -0.16
C PRO A 61 8.02 -7.12 0.48
N TYR A 62 7.15 -8.11 0.33
CA TYR A 62 5.84 -8.12 0.98
C TYR A 62 5.95 -8.81 2.35
N TYR A 63 5.57 -8.12 3.41
CA TYR A 63 5.46 -8.73 4.71
C TYR A 63 4.13 -9.49 4.81
N ASP A 64 4.18 -10.82 5.00
CA ASP A 64 3.01 -11.61 5.33
C ASP A 64 2.97 -11.99 6.81
N ARG A 65 2.02 -11.42 7.55
CA ARG A 65 1.82 -11.72 8.97
C ARG A 65 1.52 -13.20 9.24
N SER A 66 0.98 -13.93 8.26
CA SER A 66 0.63 -15.34 8.43
C SER A 66 1.86 -16.21 8.72
N GLU A 67 3.04 -15.78 8.25
CA GLU A 67 4.32 -16.47 8.42
C GLU A 67 5.01 -16.14 9.75
N HIS A 68 4.52 -15.12 10.47
CA HIS A 68 5.21 -14.52 11.62
C HIS A 68 4.38 -14.44 12.91
N ASP A 69 3.15 -14.98 12.92
CA ASP A 69 2.22 -14.98 14.07
C ASP A 69 2.12 -13.61 14.79
N ALA A 70 2.17 -12.53 14.01
CA ALA A 70 2.24 -11.17 14.51
C ALA A 70 0.88 -10.47 14.42
N SER A 71 0.59 -9.59 15.38
CA SER A 71 -0.59 -8.71 15.36
C SER A 71 -0.53 -7.62 14.27
N ILE A 72 0.61 -7.50 13.59
CA ILE A 72 0.87 -6.43 12.62
C ILE A 72 0.28 -6.82 11.24
N PRO A 73 -0.39 -5.89 10.52
CA PRO A 73 -1.02 -6.22 9.24
C PRO A 73 -0.02 -6.58 8.13
N SER A 74 -0.38 -7.52 7.24
CA SER A 74 0.40 -7.81 6.03
C SER A 74 0.41 -6.60 5.08
N GLY A 75 1.51 -6.36 4.36
CA GLY A 75 1.62 -5.23 3.44
C GLY A 75 3.04 -4.92 3.01
N TYR A 76 3.19 -3.89 2.18
CA TYR A 76 4.48 -3.31 1.83
C TYR A 76 4.81 -2.19 2.80
N TYR A 77 6.00 -2.21 3.41
CA TYR A 77 6.41 -1.22 4.39
C TYR A 77 7.44 -0.28 3.77
N VAL A 78 7.09 1.01 3.69
CA VAL A 78 7.92 2.04 3.05
C VAL A 78 8.23 3.15 4.04
N SER A 79 9.50 3.49 4.23
CA SER A 79 9.89 4.64 5.05
C SER A 79 9.93 5.93 4.23
N HIS A 80 9.28 6.99 4.71
CA HIS A 80 9.31 8.31 4.12
C HIS A 80 9.57 9.35 5.22
N GLY A 81 10.73 10.02 5.16
CA GLY A 81 11.25 10.80 6.28
C GLY A 81 11.55 9.92 7.49
N GLU A 82 11.05 10.30 8.67
CA GLU A 82 11.22 9.54 9.92
C GLU A 82 10.12 8.50 10.17
N LEU A 83 9.17 8.35 9.23
CA LEU A 83 7.97 7.54 9.41
C LEU A 83 7.97 6.33 8.49
N VAL A 84 7.28 5.27 8.93
CA VAL A 84 7.03 4.07 8.13
C VAL A 84 5.55 3.96 7.81
N TYR A 85 5.25 3.86 6.52
CA TYR A 85 3.91 3.70 5.99
C TYR A 85 3.71 2.27 5.51
N ARG A 86 2.54 1.71 5.82
CA ARG A 86 2.09 0.47 5.21
C ARG A 86 1.27 0.80 3.97
N LEU A 87 1.74 0.35 2.81
CA LEU A 87 1.01 0.45 1.56
C LEU A 87 0.16 -0.81 1.35
N ALA A 88 -1.10 -0.59 1.00
CA ALA A 88 -2.03 -1.64 0.60
C ALA A 88 -2.68 -1.24 -0.72
N ASN A 89 -2.54 -2.08 -1.74
CA ASN A 89 -3.12 -1.85 -3.06
C ASN A 89 -4.30 -2.80 -3.27
N ILE A 90 -5.53 -2.28 -3.21
CA ILE A 90 -6.77 -3.07 -3.16
C ILE A 90 -7.60 -2.76 -4.41
N PRO A 91 -7.90 -3.76 -5.27
CA PRO A 91 -8.74 -3.53 -6.45
C PRO A 91 -10.22 -3.42 -6.07
N LEU A 92 -11.05 -2.85 -6.96
CA LEU A 92 -12.50 -2.96 -6.85
C LEU A 92 -12.97 -4.31 -7.40
N CYS A 93 -13.95 -4.94 -6.73
CA CYS A 93 -14.48 -6.22 -7.18
C CYS A 93 -15.14 -6.14 -8.57
N SER A 94 -15.63 -4.96 -8.97
CA SER A 94 -16.14 -4.71 -10.32
C SER A 94 -15.08 -4.81 -11.40
N ASP A 95 -13.82 -4.51 -11.06
CA ASP A 95 -12.73 -4.34 -12.03
C ASP A 95 -11.88 -5.62 -12.15
N THR A 96 -12.03 -6.53 -11.19
CA THR A 96 -11.40 -7.84 -11.17
C THR A 96 -12.46 -8.94 -10.99
N PRO A 97 -13.19 -9.31 -12.06
CA PRO A 97 -14.03 -10.51 -12.02
C PRO A 97 -13.14 -11.75 -11.81
N LEU A 98 -13.51 -12.64 -10.88
CA LEU A 98 -12.84 -13.94 -10.58
C LEU A 98 -11.61 -13.90 -9.65
N VAL A 99 -11.51 -12.90 -8.76
CA VAL A 99 -10.47 -12.88 -7.72
C VAL A 99 -10.58 -14.11 -6.81
N SER A 100 -9.62 -15.03 -6.93
CA SER A 100 -9.59 -16.34 -6.25
C SER A 100 -9.51 -16.20 -4.72
N ALA A 101 -10.24 -17.05 -4.00
CA ALA A 101 -10.30 -17.08 -2.55
C ALA A 101 -8.99 -17.50 -1.85
N ASP A 102 -7.99 -17.99 -2.60
CA ASP A 102 -6.81 -18.65 -2.04
C ASP A 102 -5.63 -17.70 -1.75
N ASN A 103 -5.74 -16.39 -2.04
CA ASN A 103 -4.67 -15.43 -1.80
C ASN A 103 -5.12 -14.32 -0.83
N ALA A 104 -4.39 -14.08 0.26
CA ALA A 104 -4.73 -13.00 1.20
C ALA A 104 -4.64 -11.59 0.56
N ARG A 105 -3.93 -11.46 -0.58
CA ARG A 105 -3.88 -10.26 -1.44
C ARG A 105 -5.16 -10.06 -2.26
N ASN A 106 -6.01 -11.08 -2.38
CA ASN A 106 -7.21 -11.10 -3.22
C ASN A 106 -8.46 -10.51 -2.52
N ARG A 107 -8.28 -9.61 -1.55
CA ARG A 107 -9.41 -8.82 -1.05
C ARG A 107 -9.64 -7.67 -2.01
N CYS A 108 -10.85 -7.57 -2.54
CA CYS A 108 -11.31 -6.45 -3.33
C CYS A 108 -12.36 -5.64 -2.55
N TRP A 109 -12.48 -4.36 -2.88
CA TRP A 109 -13.54 -3.51 -2.34
C TRP A 109 -14.80 -3.60 -3.20
N THR A 110 -15.96 -3.78 -2.56
CA THR A 110 -17.26 -3.79 -3.24
C THR A 110 -17.74 -2.39 -3.63
N SER A 111 -17.24 -1.37 -2.93
CA SER A 111 -17.49 0.04 -3.19
C SER A 111 -16.26 0.86 -2.80
N VAL A 112 -16.12 2.04 -3.41
CA VAL A 112 -15.08 3.01 -3.05
C VAL A 112 -15.36 3.58 -1.65
N PRO A 113 -14.40 3.60 -0.70
CA PRO A 113 -14.60 4.19 0.63
C PRO A 113 -14.93 5.67 0.58
N GLU A 114 -15.78 6.14 1.50
CA GLU A 114 -16.32 7.51 1.49
C GLU A 114 -15.25 8.61 1.63
N ASP A 115 -14.11 8.32 2.28
CA ASP A 115 -13.02 9.26 2.52
C ASP A 115 -11.84 9.14 1.53
N THR A 116 -12.04 8.45 0.40
CA THR A 116 -11.00 8.35 -0.63
C THR A 116 -10.67 9.69 -1.26
N THR A 117 -9.38 9.96 -1.40
CA THR A 117 -8.84 11.15 -2.08
C THR A 117 -8.36 10.77 -3.48
N THR A 118 -8.47 11.67 -4.46
CA THR A 118 -7.82 11.51 -5.77
C THR A 118 -6.44 12.20 -5.75
N LEU A 119 -5.45 11.58 -6.39
CA LEU A 119 -4.09 12.13 -6.53
C LEU A 119 -3.97 13.15 -7.66
#